data_AF-A0A1I6E3V9-F1
#
_entry.id   AF-A0A1I6E3V9-F1
#
_cell.length_a   1.000
_cell.length_b   1.000
_cell.length_c   1.000
_cell.angle_alpha   90.00
_cell.angle_beta   90.00
_cell.angle_gamma   90.00
#
_symmetry.space_group_name_H-M   'P 1'
#
loop_
_entity.id
_entity.type
_entity.pdbx_description
1 polymer ?
#
loop_
_entity_poly.entity_id
_entity_poly.type
_entity_poly.pdbx_seq_one_letter_code
_entity_poly.pdbx_strand_id
1 'polypeptide(L)'
;MWAVIGVWDISPEAIDALRAQVPLMASSKVGLPGFVHGTWTLDGHMIQVYDNEADARRYHQDMLDQGATEPPGVRCVVWDVSEVGAESQAP
;
A
#
# COMPACT_ATOMS: atom_id res chain seq x y z
N MET A 1 -4.05 2.94 -14.70
CA MET A 1 -4.33 2.29 -13.41
C MET A 1 -3.13 2.59 -12.54
N TRP A 2 -3.35 3.09 -11.33
CA TRP A 2 -2.30 3.55 -10.43
C TRP A 2 -2.11 2.58 -9.28
N ALA A 3 -0.95 2.61 -8.66
CA ALA A 3 -0.73 1.85 -7.44
C ALA A 3 -0.04 2.73 -6.37
N VAL A 4 -0.29 2.36 -5.13
CA VAL A 4 0.37 2.87 -3.94
C VAL A 4 1.10 1.69 -3.34
N ILE A 5 2.42 1.73 -3.33
CA ILE A 5 3.21 0.81 -2.52
C ILE A 5 3.54 1.55 -1.23
N GLY A 6 3.07 1.04 -0.11
CA GLY A 6 3.79 1.31 1.13
C GLY A 6 4.85 0.24 1.33
N VAL A 7 6.10 0.69 1.44
CA VAL A 7 7.20 -0.15 1.88
C VAL A 7 7.40 0.13 3.35
N TRP A 8 6.94 -0.78 4.20
CA TRP A 8 7.20 -0.72 5.63
C TRP A 8 8.38 -1.64 5.96
N ASP A 9 9.45 -1.08 6.54
CA ASP A 9 10.45 -1.84 7.28
C ASP A 9 9.82 -2.29 8.61
N ILE A 10 9.05 -3.37 8.53
CA ILE A 10 8.37 -3.96 9.68
C ILE A 10 9.35 -4.94 10.31
N SER A 11 9.68 -4.71 11.59
CA SER A 11 10.48 -5.69 12.31
C SER A 11 9.78 -7.06 12.27
N PRO A 12 10.51 -8.18 12.15
CA PRO A 12 9.90 -9.52 12.13
C PRO A 12 9.00 -9.80 13.34
N GLU A 13 9.23 -9.12 14.46
CA GLU A 13 8.45 -9.22 15.69
C GLU A 13 7.10 -8.49 15.60
N ALA A 14 7.01 -7.42 14.81
CA ALA A 14 5.78 -6.65 14.60
C ALA A 14 4.92 -7.20 13.46
N ILE A 15 5.50 -8.00 12.54
CA ILE A 15 4.80 -8.50 11.34
C ILE A 15 3.61 -9.39 11.69
N ASP A 16 3.73 -10.21 12.73
CA ASP A 16 2.65 -11.13 13.13
C ASP A 16 1.48 -10.39 13.78
N ALA A 17 1.75 -9.33 14.55
CA ALA A 17 0.72 -8.47 15.11
C ALA A 17 -0.02 -7.66 14.02
N LEU A 18 0.68 -7.27 12.96
CA LEU A 18 0.09 -6.61 11.80
C LEU A 18 -0.70 -7.58 10.92
N ARG A 19 -0.22 -8.82 10.74
CA ARG A 19 -0.97 -9.89 10.03
C ARG A 19 -2.34 -10.13 10.64
N ALA A 20 -2.45 -10.10 11.97
CA ALA A 20 -3.73 -10.25 12.67
C ALA A 20 -4.75 -9.14 12.32
N GLN A 21 -4.26 -7.97 11.87
CA GLN A 21 -5.09 -6.82 11.49
C GLN A 21 -5.45 -6.81 10.01
N VAL A 22 -4.82 -7.64 9.18
CA VAL A 22 -5.06 -7.69 7.73
C VAL A 22 -6.53 -7.88 7.37
N PRO A 23 -7.34 -8.77 8.02
CA PRO A 23 -8.76 -8.88 7.70
C PRO A 23 -9.56 -7.60 7.95
N LEU A 24 -9.24 -6.88 9.03
CA LEU A 24 -9.86 -5.61 9.37
C LEU A 24 -9.45 -4.52 8.36
N MET A 25 -8.16 -4.45 8.03
CA MET A 25 -7.64 -3.53 7.02
C MET A 25 -8.22 -3.81 5.62
N ALA A 26 -8.38 -5.07 5.23
CA ALA A 26 -9.00 -5.44 3.96
C ALA A 26 -10.48 -5.05 3.93
N SER A 27 -11.20 -5.26 5.05
CA SER A 27 -12.61 -4.89 5.16
C SER A 27 -12.82 -3.38 5.08
N SER A 28 -11.90 -2.57 5.62
CA SER A 28 -11.98 -1.10 5.56
C SER A 28 -11.76 -0.53 4.15
N LYS A 29 -11.32 -1.35 3.18
CA LYS A 29 -11.20 -0.96 1.77
C LYS A 29 -12.46 -1.19 0.95
N VAL A 30 -13.43 -1.95 1.48
CA VAL A 30 -14.69 -2.17 0.78
C VAL A 30 -15.43 -0.85 0.65
N GLY A 31 -15.64 -0.41 -0.59
CA GLY A 31 -16.31 0.85 -0.91
C GLY A 31 -15.41 2.10 -0.84
N LEU A 32 -14.10 1.93 -0.65
CA LEU A 32 -13.16 3.04 -0.70
C LEU A 32 -13.04 3.55 -2.15
N PRO A 33 -13.25 4.86 -2.41
CA PRO A 33 -13.23 5.40 -3.76
C PRO A 33 -11.95 5.05 -4.52
N GLY A 34 -12.11 4.58 -5.75
CA GLY A 34 -11.01 4.22 -6.64
C GLY A 34 -10.22 2.99 -6.25
N PHE A 35 -10.46 2.36 -5.08
CA PHE A 35 -9.75 1.13 -4.67
C PHE A 35 -10.15 -0.05 -5.57
N VAL A 36 -9.15 -0.70 -6.17
CA VAL A 36 -9.35 -1.85 -7.06
C VAL A 36 -8.93 -3.14 -6.36
N HIS A 37 -7.74 -3.15 -5.74
CA HIS A 37 -7.16 -4.35 -5.14
C HIS A 37 -6.10 -3.98 -4.10
N GLY A 38 -5.81 -4.90 -3.18
CA GLY A 38 -4.70 -4.77 -2.25
C GLY A 38 -4.11 -6.13 -1.90
N THR A 39 -2.79 -6.19 -1.78
CA THR A 39 -2.05 -7.38 -1.36
C THR A 39 -1.03 -7.02 -0.27
N TRP A 40 -0.72 -8.01 0.55
CA TRP A 40 0.28 -7.97 1.61
C TRP A 40 1.33 -9.04 1.34
N THR A 41 2.60 -8.67 1.31
CA THR A 41 3.70 -9.61 1.09
C THR A 41 4.19 -10.19 2.42
N LEU A 42 4.89 -11.32 2.35
CA LEU A 42 5.39 -12.01 3.55
C LEU A 42 6.43 -11.20 4.32
N ASP A 43 7.16 -10.33 3.63
CA ASP A 43 8.20 -9.43 4.14
C ASP A 43 7.64 -8.06 4.58
N GLY A 44 6.31 -7.87 4.58
CA GLY A 44 5.69 -6.71 5.20
C GLY A 44 5.42 -5.53 4.27
N HIS A 45 5.58 -5.71 2.95
CA HIS A 45 5.13 -4.73 1.97
C HIS A 45 3.62 -4.80 1.80
N MET A 46 2.97 -3.64 1.64
CA MET A 46 1.59 -3.58 1.17
C MET A 46 1.49 -2.78 -0.11
N ILE A 47 0.84 -3.41 -1.07
CA ILE A 47 0.62 -2.86 -2.40
C ILE A 47 -0.87 -2.69 -2.55
N GLN A 48 -1.32 -1.47 -2.82
CA GLN A 48 -2.71 -1.13 -3.08
C GLN A 48 -2.83 -0.56 -4.49
N VAL A 49 -3.85 -0.97 -5.22
CA VAL A 49 -4.11 -0.56 -6.59
C VAL A 49 -5.35 0.31 -6.61
N TYR A 50 -5.23 1.46 -7.25
CA TYR A 50 -6.30 2.42 -7.46
C TYR A 50 -6.55 2.64 -8.95
N ASP A 51 -7.78 2.94 -9.35
CA ASP A 51 -8.09 3.25 -10.74
C ASP A 51 -7.55 4.63 -11.16
N ASN A 52 -7.37 5.56 -10.21
CA ASN A 52 -6.86 6.92 -10.42
C ASN A 52 -5.85 7.38 -9.35
N GLU A 53 -4.99 8.33 -9.73
CA GLU A 53 -3.94 8.88 -8.86
C GLU A 53 -4.49 9.71 -7.69
N ALA A 54 -5.60 10.42 -7.89
CA ALA A 54 -6.15 11.33 -6.90
C ALA A 54 -6.66 10.59 -5.65
N ASP A 55 -7.34 9.46 -5.85
CA ASP A 55 -7.81 8.60 -4.75
C ASP A 55 -6.65 7.90 -4.05
N ALA A 56 -5.64 7.44 -4.80
CA ALA A 56 -4.40 6.89 -4.26
C ALA A 56 -3.68 7.87 -3.31
N ARG A 57 -3.52 9.14 -3.73
CA ARG A 57 -2.88 10.19 -2.92
C ARG A 57 -3.73 10.56 -1.71
N ARG A 58 -5.05 10.67 -1.89
CA ARG A 58 -5.98 10.98 -0.79
C ARG A 58 -5.89 9.93 0.30
N TYR A 59 -5.93 8.65 -0.08
CA TYR A 59 -5.80 7.56 0.88
C TYR A 59 -4.48 7.62 1.68
N HIS A 60 -3.36 7.90 1.01
CA HIS A 60 -2.09 8.04 1.70
C HIS A 60 -2.12 9.20 2.72
N GLN A 61 -2.68 10.34 2.35
CA GLN A 61 -2.83 11.48 3.26
C GLN A 61 -3.76 11.15 4.44
N ASP A 62 -4.90 10.49 4.18
CA ASP A 62 -5.85 10.08 5.23
C ASP A 62 -5.19 9.16 6.27
N MET A 63 -4.25 8.31 5.86
CA MET A 63 -3.49 7.46 6.78
C MET A 63 -2.58 8.30 7.68
N LEU A 64 -1.87 9.28 7.12
CA LEU A 64 -1.01 10.19 7.89
C LEU A 64 -1.83 11.01 8.89
N ASP A 65 -2.99 11.52 8.46
CA ASP A 65 -3.90 12.32 9.28
C ASP A 65 -4.50 11.49 10.44
N GLN A 66 -4.67 10.18 10.24
CA GLN A 66 -5.10 9.22 11.28
C GLN A 66 -3.96 8.81 12.24
N GLY A 67 -2.77 9.38 12.08
CA GLY A 67 -1.62 9.12 12.94
C GLY A 67 -0.78 7.93 12.51
N ALA A 68 -0.94 7.44 11.26
CA ALA A 68 0.05 6.54 10.70
C ALA A 68 1.37 7.29 10.61
N THR A 69 2.36 6.86 11.38
CA THR A 69 3.72 7.33 11.25
C THR A 69 4.38 6.57 10.12
N GLU A 70 5.22 7.25 9.34
CA GLU A 70 6.23 6.58 8.52
C GLU A 70 7.43 6.33 9.45
N PRO A 71 7.69 5.09 9.91
CA PRO A 71 8.91 4.81 10.66
C PRO A 71 10.14 5.24 9.86
N PRO A 72 11.25 5.59 10.53
CA PRO A 72 12.51 5.83 9.83
C PRO A 72 12.86 4.63 8.94
N GLY A 73 13.00 4.86 7.63
CA GLY A 73 13.24 3.80 6.63
C GLY A 73 12.01 3.32 5.86
N VAL A 74 10.80 3.75 6.24
CA VAL A 74 9.55 3.48 5.51
C VAL A 74 9.35 4.50 4.41
N ARG A 75 9.00 4.03 3.22
CA ARG A 75 8.69 4.89 2.09
C ARG A 75 7.36 4.49 1.48
N CYS A 76 6.37 5.36 1.58
CA CYS A 76 5.18 5.26 0.75
C CYS A 76 5.47 5.88 -0.63
N VAL A 77 5.19 5.14 -1.70
CA VAL A 77 5.41 5.56 -3.09
C VAL A 77 4.12 5.37 -3.87
N VAL A 78 3.73 6.40 -4.61
CA VAL A 78 2.64 6.35 -5.59
C VAL A 78 3.27 6.29 -6.98
N TRP A 79 2.88 5.31 -7.78
CA TRP A 79 3.41 5.07 -9.14
C TRP A 79 2.30 4.70 -10.12
N ASP A 80 2.50 4.98 -11.41
CA ASP A 80 1.59 4.50 -12.46
C ASP A 80 1.94 3.04 -12.80
N VAL A 81 0.97 2.14 -12.77
CA VAL A 81 1.20 0.71 -13.05
C VAL A 81 1.66 0.48 -14.50
N SER A 82 1.39 1.41 -15.42
CA SER A 82 1.93 1.35 -16.79
C SER A 82 3.46 1.40 -16.84
N GLU A 83 4.14 1.91 -15.80
CA GLU A 83 5.60 1.93 -15.69
C GLU A 83 6.17 0.66 -15.02
N VAL A 84 5.37 -0.04 -14.22
CA VAL A 84 5.77 -1.26 -13.47
C VAL A 84 5.96 -2.48 -14.38
N GLY A 85 5.36 -2.46 -15.57
CA GLY A 85 5.58 -3.48 -16.60
C GLY A 85 6.93 -3.39 -17.32
N ALA A 86 7.70 -2.30 -17.15
CA ALA A 86 8.96 -2.09 -17.86
C ALA A 86 10.08 -3.03 -17.37
N GLU A 87 10.04 -3.51 -16.13
CA GLU A 87 11.02 -4.47 -15.61
C GLU A 87 10.83 -5.89 -16.18
N SER A 88 9.62 -6.21 -16.66
CA SER A 88 9.35 -7.46 -17.39
C SER A 88 9.73 -7.40 -18.88
N GLN A 89 10.22 -6.25 -19.34
CA GLN A 89 10.68 -6.00 -20.72
C GLN A 89 12.21 -5.86 -20.82
N ALA A 90 12.94 -6.01 -19.71
CA ALA A 90 14.39 -6.17 -19.77
C ALA A 90 14.72 -7.51 -20.47
N PRO A 91 15.53 -7.51 -21.55
CA PRO A 91 15.88 -8.73 -22.27
C PRO A 91 16.74 -9.70 -21.45
#